data_AF-A0AAX3VGJ9-F1
#
_entry.id   AF-A0AAX3VGJ9-F1
#
_cell.length_a   1.000
_cell.length_b   1.000
_cell.length_c   1.000
_cell.angle_alpha   90.00
_cell.angle_beta   90.00
_cell.angle_gamma   90.00
#
_symmetry.space_group_name_H-M   'P 1'
#
loop_
_entity.id
_entity.type
_entity.pdbx_description
1 polymer ?
#
loop_
_entity_poly.entity_id
_entity_poly.type
_entity_poly.pdbx_seq_one_letter_code
_entity_poly.pdbx_strand_id
1 'polypeptide(L)'
;MSTPSGGMRPGLATAFAVVGFGALAICGLGILSLVTGQDVVAVRGLGPIPGAVGFGAAVIAIAATLATVLRVPRPSYAISVPVGIVALLSYLAGLVVAALLVGVDAARALAAAGGFAVSWFGVLLVAAAAISGWTAVALVRTRATPPRWAWERDEDE
;
A
#
# COMPACT_ATOMS: atom_id res chain seq x y z
N MET A 1 -29.17 8.45 -25.54
CA MET A 1 -27.98 7.57 -25.60
C MET A 1 -27.20 7.74 -24.30
N SER A 2 -27.42 6.88 -23.32
CA SER A 2 -26.70 6.89 -22.04
C SER A 2 -25.34 6.22 -22.24
N THR A 3 -24.27 7.00 -22.27
CA THR A 3 -22.90 6.46 -22.29
C THR A 3 -22.70 5.61 -21.04
N PRO A 4 -22.41 4.30 -21.15
CA PRO A 4 -22.10 3.49 -19.99
C PRO A 4 -20.79 4.03 -19.40
N SER A 5 -20.87 4.56 -18.17
CA SER A 5 -19.73 5.01 -17.37
C SER A 5 -18.87 3.78 -17.03
N GLY A 6 -17.99 3.42 -17.95
CA GLY A 6 -17.36 2.10 -18.02
C GLY A 6 -16.24 1.85 -17.03
N GLY A 7 -16.42 2.11 -15.74
CA GLY A 7 -15.46 1.76 -14.69
C GLY A 7 -15.97 1.95 -13.26
N MET A 8 -15.28 1.34 -12.29
CA MET A 8 -15.62 1.40 -10.87
C MET A 8 -15.51 2.83 -10.32
N ARG A 9 -16.38 3.19 -9.35
CA ARG A 9 -16.30 4.50 -8.67
C ARG A 9 -14.91 4.67 -8.02
N PRO A 10 -14.23 5.82 -8.18
CA PRO A 10 -12.87 6.04 -7.66
C PRO A 10 -12.68 5.73 -6.18
N GLY A 11 -13.69 6.01 -5.35
CA GLY A 11 -13.65 5.69 -3.91
C GLY A 11 -13.61 4.19 -3.62
N LEU A 12 -14.38 3.39 -4.35
CA LEU A 12 -14.40 1.93 -4.18
C LEU A 12 -13.08 1.32 -4.68
N ALA A 13 -12.58 1.78 -5.81
CA ALA A 13 -11.28 1.36 -6.35
C ALA A 13 -10.12 1.69 -5.38
N THR A 14 -10.18 2.84 -4.72
CA THR A 14 -9.22 3.22 -3.66
C THR A 14 -9.28 2.24 -2.50
N ALA A 15 -10.48 1.93 -2.00
CA ALA A 15 -10.65 1.00 -0.88
C ALA A 15 -10.09 -0.39 -1.20
N PHE A 16 -10.43 -0.95 -2.37
CA PHE A 16 -9.90 -2.25 -2.80
C PHE A 16 -8.38 -2.25 -2.96
N ALA A 17 -7.81 -1.19 -3.53
CA ALA A 17 -6.36 -1.08 -3.70
C ALA A 17 -5.62 -0.96 -2.38
N VAL A 18 -6.16 -0.21 -1.40
CA VAL A 18 -5.58 -0.05 -0.07
C VAL A 18 -5.65 -1.37 0.71
N VAL A 19 -6.79 -2.07 0.67
CA VAL A 19 -6.91 -3.40 1.29
C VAL A 19 -5.98 -4.41 0.62
N GLY A 20 -5.91 -4.39 -0.71
CA GLY A 20 -5.00 -5.23 -1.49
C GLY A 20 -3.53 -4.96 -1.15
N PHE A 21 -3.15 -3.69 -0.97
CA PHE A 21 -1.81 -3.32 -0.50
C PHE A 21 -1.54 -3.90 0.88
N GLY A 22 -2.47 -3.72 1.82
CA GLY A 22 -2.38 -4.27 3.16
C GLY A 22 -2.16 -5.78 3.16
N ALA A 23 -3.00 -6.51 2.40
CA ALA A 23 -2.92 -7.96 2.28
C ALA A 23 -1.62 -8.43 1.63
N LEU A 24 -1.22 -7.84 0.50
CA LEU A 24 0.01 -8.19 -0.21
C LEU A 24 1.25 -7.90 0.63
N ALA A 25 1.29 -6.75 1.29
CA ALA A 25 2.43 -6.38 2.13
C ALA A 25 2.50 -7.27 3.37
N ILE A 26 1.41 -7.47 4.12
CA ILE A 26 1.45 -8.32 5.33
C ILE A 26 1.83 -9.76 4.97
N CYS A 27 1.20 -10.34 3.95
CA CYS A 27 1.49 -11.70 3.51
C CYS A 27 2.92 -11.82 2.98
N GLY A 28 3.34 -10.92 2.10
CA GLY A 28 4.66 -10.95 1.50
C GLY A 28 5.78 -10.71 2.51
N LEU A 29 5.64 -9.72 3.39
CA LEU A 29 6.60 -9.47 4.48
C LEU A 29 6.67 -10.68 5.43
N GLY A 30 5.54 -11.30 5.76
CA GLY A 30 5.48 -12.50 6.59
C GLY A 30 6.18 -13.70 5.96
N ILE A 31 5.88 -14.02 4.69
CA ILE A 31 6.54 -15.11 3.95
C ILE A 31 8.04 -14.83 3.84
N LEU A 32 8.43 -13.61 3.47
CA LEU A 32 9.83 -13.23 3.35
C LEU A 32 10.57 -13.35 4.68
N SER A 33 9.92 -12.97 5.78
CA SER A 33 10.47 -13.13 7.14
C SER A 33 10.68 -14.60 7.51
N LEU A 34 9.70 -15.47 7.22
CA LEU A 34 9.82 -16.92 7.45
C LEU A 34 10.93 -17.56 6.62
N VAL A 35 11.06 -17.16 5.35
CA VAL A 35 12.06 -17.72 4.42
C VAL A 35 13.47 -17.25 4.77
N THR A 36 13.62 -15.98 5.15
CA THR A 36 14.95 -15.40 5.47
C THR A 36 15.38 -15.63 6.91
N GLY A 37 14.45 -16.00 7.80
CA GLY A 37 14.69 -16.03 9.24
C GLY A 37 15.07 -14.66 9.80
N GLN A 38 14.65 -13.58 9.14
CA GLN A 38 14.93 -12.20 9.53
C GLN A 38 13.64 -11.49 9.95
N ASP A 39 13.75 -10.64 10.95
CA ASP A 39 12.65 -9.75 11.33
C ASP A 39 12.49 -8.65 10.28
N VAL A 40 11.23 -8.30 9.98
CA VAL A 40 10.88 -7.24 9.03
C VAL A 40 11.47 -5.89 9.45
N VAL A 41 11.63 -5.68 10.76
CA VAL A 41 12.39 -4.57 11.35
C VAL A 41 13.49 -5.17 12.22
N ALA A 42 14.56 -5.65 11.58
CA ALA A 42 15.71 -6.25 12.26
C ALA A 42 16.63 -5.18 12.89
N VAL A 43 16.12 -4.40 13.84
CA VAL A 43 16.99 -3.58 14.70
C VAL A 43 16.79 -3.99 16.15
N ARG A 44 17.85 -4.59 16.73
CA ARG A 44 17.93 -4.93 18.15
C ARG A 44 17.58 -3.71 19.01
N GLY A 45 16.46 -3.79 19.72
CA GLY A 45 15.99 -2.77 20.66
C GLY A 45 14.87 -1.85 20.14
N LEU A 46 14.51 -1.92 18.86
CA LEU A 46 13.28 -1.31 18.34
C LEU A 46 12.16 -2.33 18.54
N GLY A 47 11.24 -2.05 19.48
CA GLY A 47 10.04 -2.88 19.67
C GLY A 47 9.16 -2.93 18.41
N PRO A 48 8.04 -3.67 18.43
CA PRO A 48 7.18 -3.83 17.24
C PRO A 48 6.42 -2.54 16.84
N ILE A 49 6.31 -1.57 17.75
CA ILE A 49 5.47 -0.37 17.59
C ILE A 49 5.92 0.51 16.41
N PRO A 50 7.19 0.90 16.26
CA PRO A 50 7.60 1.80 15.18
C PRO A 50 7.38 1.23 13.78
N GLY A 51 7.56 -0.09 13.60
CA GLY A 51 7.26 -0.76 12.34
C GLY A 51 5.77 -0.71 11.99
N ALA A 52 4.90 -0.98 12.97
CA ALA A 52 3.45 -0.89 12.80
C ALA A 52 2.98 0.55 12.49
N VAL A 53 3.57 1.55 13.15
CA VAL A 53 3.27 2.97 12.88
C VAL A 53 3.75 3.38 11.49
N GLY A 54 4.96 2.96 11.08
CA GLY A 54 5.45 3.15 9.71
C GLY A 54 4.51 2.54 8.67
N PHE A 55 4.06 1.30 8.91
CA PHE A 55 3.10 0.65 8.02
C PHE A 55 1.76 1.38 7.93
N GLY A 56 1.21 1.82 9.08
CA GLY A 56 0.00 2.64 9.12
C GLY A 56 0.15 3.96 8.36
N ALA A 57 1.30 4.63 8.49
CA ALA A 57 1.60 5.85 7.75
C ALA A 57 1.62 5.61 6.24
N ALA A 58 2.21 4.50 5.78
CA ALA A 58 2.21 4.11 4.37
C ALA A 58 0.79 3.86 3.84
N VAL A 59 -0.04 3.13 4.60
CA VAL A 59 -1.45 2.87 4.25
C VAL A 59 -2.23 4.18 4.07
N ILE A 60 -2.11 5.11 5.02
CA ILE A 60 -2.80 6.41 4.97
C ILE A 60 -2.32 7.23 3.76
N ALA A 61 -1.01 7.27 3.52
CA ALA A 61 -0.44 8.02 2.42
C ALA A 61 -0.89 7.47 1.05
N ILE A 62 -0.85 6.15 0.85
CA ILE A 62 -1.35 5.50 -0.37
C ILE A 62 -2.85 5.81 -0.55
N ALA A 63 -3.65 5.71 0.52
CA ALA A 63 -5.07 6.01 0.46
C ALA A 63 -5.31 7.45 -0.01
N ALA A 64 -4.57 8.42 0.54
CA ALA A 64 -4.66 9.83 0.15
C ALA A 64 -4.21 10.06 -1.31
N THR A 65 -3.10 9.46 -1.73
CA THR A 65 -2.59 9.57 -3.11
C THR A 65 -3.57 8.97 -4.12
N LEU A 66 -4.13 7.79 -3.85
CA LEU A 66 -5.09 7.17 -4.77
C LEU A 66 -6.43 7.91 -4.77
N ALA A 67 -6.92 8.33 -3.60
CA ALA A 67 -8.15 9.10 -3.49
C ALA A 67 -8.09 10.44 -4.24
N THR A 68 -6.91 11.01 -4.43
CA THR A 68 -6.70 12.25 -5.21
C THR A 68 -6.50 11.97 -6.69
N VAL A 69 -5.59 11.06 -7.05
CA VAL A 69 -5.24 10.80 -8.45
C VAL A 69 -6.39 10.16 -9.23
N LEU A 70 -7.15 9.27 -8.61
CA LEU A 70 -8.25 8.56 -9.31
C LEU A 70 -9.46 9.45 -9.60
N ARG A 71 -9.49 10.69 -9.10
CA ARG A 71 -10.53 11.69 -9.45
C ARG A 71 -10.27 12.35 -10.81
N VAL A 72 -9.08 12.19 -11.38
CA VAL A 72 -8.73 12.75 -12.70
C VAL A 72 -9.48 11.98 -13.81
N PRO A 73 -9.98 12.63 -14.88
CA PRO A 73 -10.81 11.99 -15.91
C PRO A 73 -10.18 10.77 -16.61
N ARG A 74 -8.84 10.71 -16.69
CA ARG A 74 -8.09 9.58 -17.29
C ARG A 74 -6.82 9.32 -16.48
N PRO A 75 -6.89 8.53 -15.39
CA PRO A 75 -5.72 8.21 -14.59
C PRO A 75 -4.73 7.36 -15.41
N SER A 76 -3.44 7.71 -15.33
CA SER A 76 -2.37 7.00 -16.02
C SER A 76 -1.84 5.84 -15.17
N TYR A 77 -1.49 4.72 -15.81
CA TYR A 77 -0.79 3.61 -15.15
C TYR A 77 0.58 4.00 -14.60
N ALA A 78 1.16 5.10 -15.10
CA ALA A 78 2.41 5.65 -14.58
C ALA A 78 2.34 6.03 -13.09
N ILE A 79 1.14 6.14 -12.49
CA ILE A 79 0.98 6.42 -11.06
C ILE A 79 1.44 5.27 -10.16
N SER A 80 1.61 4.05 -10.66
CA SER A 80 2.13 2.94 -9.85
C SER A 80 3.50 3.22 -9.26
N VAL A 81 4.38 3.89 -10.02
CA VAL A 81 5.73 4.28 -9.60
C VAL A 81 5.71 5.27 -8.43
N PRO A 82 5.07 6.46 -8.52
CA PRO A 82 5.01 7.38 -7.40
C PRO A 82 4.22 6.81 -6.20
N VAL A 83 3.24 5.92 -6.40
CA VAL A 83 2.57 5.22 -5.27
C VAL A 83 3.55 4.34 -4.51
N GLY A 84 4.43 3.61 -5.20
CA GLY A 84 5.50 2.85 -4.57
C GLY A 84 6.49 3.72 -3.81
N ILE A 85 6.89 4.87 -4.39
CA ILE A 85 7.78 5.83 -3.73
C ILE A 85 7.12 6.43 -2.49
N VAL A 86 5.85 6.86 -2.59
CA VAL A 86 5.08 7.38 -1.44
C VAL A 86 4.97 6.34 -0.34
N ALA A 87 4.67 5.09 -0.67
CA ALA A 87 4.59 4.00 0.30
C ALA A 87 5.89 3.85 1.10
N LEU A 88 7.03 3.82 0.39
CA LEU A 88 8.34 3.69 1.02
C LEU A 88 8.66 4.92 1.88
N LEU A 89 8.55 6.13 1.33
CA LEU A 89 8.87 7.36 2.06
C LEU A 89 8.00 7.55 3.30
N SER A 90 6.69 7.28 3.20
CA SER A 90 5.78 7.37 4.34
C SER A 90 6.05 6.29 5.38
N TYR A 91 6.44 5.09 4.96
CA TYR A 91 6.88 4.05 5.90
C TYR A 91 8.13 4.49 6.66
N LEU A 92 9.16 4.95 5.96
CA LEU A 92 10.42 5.39 6.56
C LEU A 92 10.22 6.58 7.48
N ALA A 93 9.43 7.57 7.05
CA ALA A 93 9.09 8.73 7.88
C ALA A 93 8.32 8.32 9.14
N GLY A 94 7.29 7.47 9.00
CA GLY A 94 6.51 6.97 10.12
C GLY A 94 7.36 6.15 11.10
N LEU A 95 8.27 5.32 10.58
CA LEU A 95 9.21 4.54 11.38
C LEU A 95 10.15 5.45 12.19
N VAL A 96 10.78 6.44 11.53
CA VAL A 96 11.70 7.37 12.20
C VAL A 96 10.98 8.20 13.26
N VAL A 97 9.82 8.78 12.92
CA VAL A 97 9.03 9.57 13.86
C VAL A 97 8.61 8.72 15.05
N ALA A 98 8.10 7.51 14.83
CA ALA A 98 7.69 6.62 15.91
C ALA A 98 8.87 6.18 16.79
N ALA A 99 10.02 5.87 16.19
CA ALA A 99 11.24 5.51 16.92
C ALA A 99 11.69 6.66 17.84
N LEU A 100 11.72 7.89 17.32
CA LEU A 100 12.09 9.08 18.10
C LEU A 100 11.11 9.34 19.25
N LEU A 101 9.80 9.15 19.04
CA LEU A 101 8.77 9.31 20.08
C LEU A 101 8.92 8.29 21.21
N VAL A 102 9.45 7.10 20.92
CA VAL A 102 9.72 6.05 21.92
C VAL A 102 11.10 6.24 22.59
N GLY A 103 11.83 7.32 22.25
CA GLY A 103 13.11 7.67 22.86
C GLY A 103 14.32 6.96 22.25
N VAL A 104 14.18 6.39 21.05
CA VAL A 104 15.31 5.80 20.32
C VAL A 104 16.21 6.91 19.79
N ASP A 105 17.52 6.73 19.91
CA ASP A 105 18.52 7.64 19.36
C ASP A 105 18.34 7.86 17.84
N ALA A 106 18.46 9.11 17.39
CA ALA A 106 18.21 9.48 16.00
C ALA A 106 19.12 8.75 14.99
N ALA A 107 20.38 8.49 15.34
CA ALA A 107 21.29 7.75 14.47
C ALA A 107 20.84 6.29 14.32
N ARG A 108 20.34 5.68 15.40
CA ARG A 108 19.77 4.32 15.34
C ARG A 108 18.47 4.27 14.54
N ALA A 109 17.60 5.26 14.69
CA ALA A 109 16.36 5.36 13.93
C ALA A 109 16.63 5.51 12.42
N LEU A 110 17.57 6.38 12.04
CA LEU A 110 17.97 6.55 10.64
C LEU A 110 18.67 5.31 10.09
N ALA A 111 19.53 4.65 10.88
CA ALA A 111 20.17 3.41 10.47
C ALA A 111 19.14 2.29 10.22
N ALA A 112 18.10 2.19 11.06
CA ALA A 112 16.98 1.28 10.88
C ALA A 112 16.22 1.55 9.57
N ALA A 113 15.88 2.82 9.35
CA ALA A 113 15.20 3.25 8.13
C ALA A 113 16.06 2.97 6.88
N GLY A 114 17.35 3.29 6.92
CA GLY A 114 18.29 3.03 5.84
C GLY A 114 18.43 1.54 5.54
N GLY A 115 18.59 0.72 6.58
CA GLY A 115 18.65 -0.75 6.46
C GLY A 115 17.39 -1.34 5.83
N PHE A 116 16.21 -0.86 6.24
CA PHE A 116 14.95 -1.27 5.62
C PHE A 116 14.88 -0.85 4.16
N ALA A 117 15.25 0.39 3.83
CA ALA A 117 15.16 0.95 2.49
C ALA A 117 15.96 0.17 1.43
N VAL A 118 17.11 -0.40 1.81
CA VAL A 118 17.97 -1.20 0.92
C VAL A 118 17.71 -2.70 1.02
N SER A 119 16.77 -3.13 1.87
CA SER A 119 16.43 -4.54 2.07
C SER A 119 15.42 -5.07 1.06
N TRP A 120 15.31 -6.39 0.96
CA TRP A 120 14.25 -7.07 0.22
C TRP A 120 12.84 -6.76 0.76
N PHE A 121 12.71 -6.43 2.05
CA PHE A 121 11.44 -5.98 2.62
C PHE A 121 11.00 -4.64 2.04
N GLY A 122 11.94 -3.71 1.85
CA GLY A 122 11.69 -2.43 1.18
C GLY A 122 11.27 -2.62 -0.28
N VAL A 123 11.96 -3.50 -1.01
CA VAL A 123 11.60 -3.86 -2.39
C VAL A 123 10.19 -4.44 -2.47
N LEU A 124 9.84 -5.36 -1.56
CA LEU A 124 8.53 -5.98 -1.49
C LEU A 124 7.43 -4.95 -1.20
N LEU A 125 7.65 -4.04 -0.25
CA LEU A 125 6.70 -2.98 0.08
C LEU A 125 6.40 -2.09 -1.13
N VAL A 126 7.45 -1.68 -1.86
CA VAL A 126 7.32 -0.88 -3.09
C VAL A 126 6.57 -1.66 -4.17
N ALA A 127 6.90 -2.94 -4.36
CA ALA A 127 6.23 -3.79 -5.35
C ALA A 127 4.73 -3.96 -5.03
N ALA A 128 4.39 -4.23 -3.75
CA ALA A 128 3.01 -4.34 -3.31
C ALA A 128 2.23 -3.03 -3.55
N ALA A 129 2.82 -1.89 -3.21
CA ALA A 129 2.22 -0.57 -3.45
C ALA A 129 2.04 -0.27 -4.94
N ALA A 130 3.02 -0.61 -5.78
CA ALA A 130 2.95 -0.43 -7.22
C ALA A 130 1.86 -1.30 -7.86
N ILE A 131 1.75 -2.57 -7.44
CA ILE A 131 0.70 -3.49 -7.89
C ILE A 131 -0.68 -2.95 -7.48
N SER A 132 -0.84 -2.49 -6.24
CA SER A 132 -2.09 -1.91 -5.77
C SER A 132 -2.46 -0.64 -6.52
N GLY A 133 -1.50 0.28 -6.75
CA GLY A 133 -1.74 1.50 -7.52
C GLY A 133 -2.12 1.21 -8.97
N TRP A 134 -1.45 0.24 -9.61
CA TRP A 134 -1.78 -0.21 -10.96
C TRP A 134 -3.19 -0.81 -11.01
N THR A 135 -3.53 -1.66 -10.04
CA THR A 135 -4.85 -2.30 -9.94
C THR A 135 -5.96 -1.26 -9.72
N ALA A 136 -5.70 -0.22 -8.93
CA ALA A 136 -6.64 0.88 -8.72
C ALA A 136 -6.97 1.61 -10.04
N VAL A 137 -5.95 1.89 -10.85
CA VAL A 137 -6.14 2.49 -12.19
C VAL A 137 -6.90 1.52 -13.10
N ALA A 138 -6.57 0.23 -13.08
CA ALA A 138 -7.25 -0.78 -13.87
C ALA A 138 -8.75 -0.83 -13.53
N LEU A 139 -9.12 -0.82 -12.24
CA LEU A 139 -10.52 -0.84 -11.79
C LEU A 139 -11.34 0.37 -12.26
N VAL A 140 -10.72 1.56 -12.30
CA VAL A 140 -11.40 2.79 -12.76
C VAL A 140 -11.45 2.86 -14.29
N ARG A 141 -10.43 2.34 -14.98
CA ARG A 141 -10.26 2.53 -16.42
C ARG A 141 -10.85 1.41 -17.27
N THR A 142 -10.96 0.19 -16.72
CA THR A 142 -11.59 -0.95 -17.40
C THR A 142 -13.08 -0.97 -17.08
N ARG A 143 -13.90 -1.62 -17.94
CA ARG A 143 -15.33 -1.87 -17.69
C ARG A 143 -15.57 -2.87 -16.55
N ALA A 144 -14.77 -2.81 -15.50
CA ALA A 144 -14.95 -3.57 -14.27
C ALA A 144 -16.30 -3.19 -13.66
N THR A 145 -17.24 -4.11 -13.78
CA THR A 145 -18.53 -4.01 -13.10
C THR A 145 -18.32 -4.39 -11.63
N PRO A 146 -19.01 -3.78 -10.67
CA PRO A 146 -18.99 -4.25 -9.29
C PRO A 146 -19.24 -5.77 -9.25
N PRO A 147 -18.47 -6.54 -8.45
CA PRO A 147 -18.70 -7.97 -8.34
C PRO A 147 -20.12 -8.19 -7.81
N ARG A 148 -20.94 -8.93 -8.58
CA ARG A 148 -22.29 -9.33 -8.19
C ARG A 148 -22.29 -10.80 -7.82
N TRP A 149 -22.73 -11.11 -6.61
CA TRP A 149 -22.81 -12.49 -6.15
C TRP A 149 -24.01 -13.20 -6.77
N ALA A 150 -23.97 -14.54 -6.82
CA ALA A 150 -25.03 -15.31 -7.47
C ALA A 150 -26.41 -15.09 -6.83
N TRP A 151 -26.46 -14.83 -5.53
CA TRP A 151 -27.69 -14.50 -4.79
C TRP A 151 -28.16 -13.05 -4.97
N GLU A 152 -27.39 -12.18 -5.65
CA GLU A 152 -27.76 -10.79 -5.96
C GLU A 152 -28.33 -10.64 -7.38
N ARG A 153 -28.45 -11.76 -8.11
CA ARG A 153 -29.14 -11.81 -9.40
C ARG A 153 -30.58 -12.18 -9.10
N ASP A 154 -31.51 -11.38 -9.59
CA ASP A 154 -32.91 -11.77 -9.58
C ASP A 154 -33.01 -13.06 -10.40
N GLU A 155 -33.73 -14.07 -9.90
CA GLU A 155 -33.77 -15.43 -10.48
C GLU A 155 -34.35 -15.49 -11.91
N ASP A 156 -34.83 -14.34 -12.42
CA ASP A 156 -35.53 -14.17 -13.69
C ASP A 156 -34.64 -13.61 -14.86
N GLU A 157 -33.32 -13.41 -14.67
CA GLU A 157 -32.38 -12.95 -15.71
C GLU A 157 -31.41 -14.04 -16.22
#